data_AF-A0A5B6WEJ2-F1
#
_entry.id   AF-A0A5B6WEJ2-F1
#
_cell.length_a   1.000
_cell.length_b   1.000
_cell.length_c   1.000
_cell.angle_alpha   90.00
_cell.angle_beta   90.00
_cell.angle_gamma   90.00
#
_symmetry.space_group_name_H-M   'P 1'
#
loop_
_entity.id
_entity.type
_entity.pdbx_description
1 polymer ?
#
loop_
_entity_poly.entity_id
_entity_poly.type
_entity_poly.pdbx_seq_one_letter_code
_entity_poly.pdbx_strand_id
1 'polypeptide(L)'
;MPGLRSSNLEDSWLGPWRHVLLGDCLDCRSLNTVHKKLVQDLKSKCKMDINESYLKLILGAAKFDIEEACLSQQCLRKGCYTGKLEHHEQENSQSNGIDDVSALASQLIREAVNELHMEDAICREPIILVLDLDVQMLPWESIPTLRQQEVYRMPSVGSISIILERSQRYHELTCTNAAAFPVIDPLDAFYLLNPSGDLSSTQAEFENWFRDQNFEGKAGTVPTAEELATALKSHDLYLYFGHGSGEQYLSKDEIQGLEKCAATVLMGCSSGSLRLNGCYVPRGVSLSFIQAGSPVTIANLWEVTDKDIDRFGKAVLNAWLRERMDLVDCSQCNQLVKEFEAMKIKGRKGNSRKKSASSNLTETANSGSSTNACEHRPTVGSFVGRARESCTLPFLNGASPVCYGVPTGIMRKKDL
;
A
#
# COMPACT_ATOMS: atom_id res chain seq x y z
N MET A 1 12.59 -15.29 23.06
CA MET A 1 12.97 -15.09 21.64
C MET A 1 14.14 -14.10 21.60
N PRO A 2 15.36 -14.53 21.25
CA PRO A 2 16.47 -13.59 21.04
C PRO A 2 16.07 -12.65 19.90
N GLY A 3 16.30 -11.35 20.09
CA GLY A 3 15.77 -10.29 19.23
C GLY A 3 16.11 -10.48 17.76
N LEU A 4 15.12 -10.90 16.98
CA LEU A 4 15.08 -10.63 15.55
C LEU A 4 14.93 -9.11 15.41
N ARG A 5 16.05 -8.39 15.32
CA ARG A 5 16.02 -7.02 14.79
C ARG A 5 15.50 -7.16 13.36
N SER A 6 14.51 -6.37 12.96
CA SER A 6 13.93 -6.46 11.61
C SER A 6 14.98 -6.34 10.50
N SER A 7 16.08 -5.62 10.75
CA SER A 7 17.25 -5.56 9.88
C SER A 7 17.92 -6.94 9.69
N ASN A 8 18.05 -7.74 10.75
CA ASN A 8 18.66 -9.07 10.65
C ASN A 8 17.78 -10.02 9.82
N LEU A 9 16.45 -9.93 9.90
CA LEU A 9 15.57 -10.75 9.07
C LEU A 9 15.75 -10.40 7.59
N GLU A 10 15.72 -9.10 7.27
CA GLU A 10 15.88 -8.63 5.91
C GLU A 10 17.25 -8.99 5.34
N ASP A 11 18.33 -8.74 6.07
CA ASP A 11 19.69 -9.03 5.61
C ASP A 11 19.95 -10.53 5.46
N SER A 12 19.45 -11.37 6.39
CA SER A 12 19.75 -12.80 6.39
C SER A 12 18.82 -13.64 5.52
N TRP A 13 17.54 -13.29 5.41
CA TRP A 13 16.56 -14.08 4.65
C TRP A 13 16.38 -13.58 3.23
N LEU A 14 16.35 -12.25 3.06
CA LEU A 14 16.07 -11.63 1.76
C LEU A 14 17.37 -11.18 1.07
N GLY A 15 18.29 -10.59 1.85
CA GLY A 15 19.54 -10.05 1.35
C GLY A 15 19.30 -9.13 0.13
N PRO A 16 20.00 -9.36 -1.00
CA PRO A 16 19.81 -8.56 -2.22
C PRO A 16 18.41 -8.65 -2.86
N TRP A 17 17.62 -9.66 -2.50
CA TRP A 17 16.29 -9.92 -3.10
C TRP A 17 15.16 -9.17 -2.40
N ARG A 18 15.43 -8.44 -1.31
CA ARG A 18 14.40 -7.68 -0.56
C ARG A 18 13.54 -6.77 -1.41
N HIS A 19 14.12 -6.19 -2.45
CA HIS A 19 13.43 -5.30 -3.38
C HIS A 19 12.30 -6.00 -4.15
N VAL A 20 12.36 -7.33 -4.36
CA VAL A 20 11.28 -8.08 -5.01
C VAL A 20 9.95 -7.94 -4.27
N LEU A 21 9.98 -7.57 -2.99
CA LEU A 21 8.78 -7.30 -2.20
C LEU A 21 8.11 -5.95 -2.52
N LEU A 22 8.79 -5.05 -3.25
CA LEU A 22 8.25 -3.75 -3.62
C LEU A 22 7.22 -3.88 -4.75
N GLY A 23 6.13 -3.13 -4.65
CA GLY A 23 5.17 -2.97 -5.74
C GLY A 23 5.80 -2.29 -6.96
N ASP A 24 5.23 -2.49 -8.15
CA ASP A 24 5.77 -1.88 -9.36
C ASP A 24 5.69 -0.36 -9.29
N CYS A 25 6.57 0.33 -10.02
CA CYS A 25 6.54 1.78 -10.08
C CYS A 25 5.39 2.23 -11.00
N LEU A 26 4.52 3.11 -10.51
CA LEU A 26 3.53 3.78 -11.34
C LEU A 26 4.24 4.52 -12.48
N ASP A 27 3.60 4.63 -13.64
CA ASP A 27 4.27 5.00 -14.89
C ASP A 27 5.02 6.33 -14.76
N CYS A 28 6.35 6.23 -14.72
CA CYS A 28 7.26 7.33 -14.50
C CYS A 28 8.18 7.45 -15.72
N ARG A 29 7.99 8.52 -16.51
CA ARG A 29 8.70 8.69 -17.79
C ARG A 29 10.22 8.75 -17.61
N SER A 30 10.70 9.40 -16.56
CA SER A 30 12.13 9.49 -16.27
C SER A 30 12.71 8.14 -15.90
N LEU A 31 12.06 7.39 -14.99
CA LEU A 31 12.45 6.02 -14.66
C LEU A 31 12.51 5.14 -15.91
N ASN A 32 11.49 5.19 -16.76
CA ASN A 32 11.46 4.41 -18.01
C ASN A 32 12.59 4.81 -18.98
N THR A 33 12.93 6.10 -19.05
CA THR A 33 13.99 6.62 -19.93
C THR A 33 15.36 6.19 -19.44
N VAL A 34 15.64 6.39 -18.14
CA VAL A 34 16.88 5.98 -17.48
C VAL A 34 17.06 4.47 -17.55
N HIS A 35 16.00 3.71 -17.27
CA HIS A 35 15.99 2.25 -17.34
C HIS A 35 16.35 1.75 -18.75
N LYS A 36 15.69 2.25 -19.80
CA LYS A 36 16.00 1.86 -21.19
C LYS A 36 17.45 2.15 -21.58
N LYS A 37 17.95 3.34 -21.23
CA LYS A 37 19.34 3.74 -21.47
C LYS A 37 20.32 2.81 -20.74
N LEU A 38 20.05 2.51 -19.48
CA LEU A 38 20.90 1.63 -18.68
C LEU A 38 20.91 0.20 -19.21
N VAL A 39 19.76 -0.35 -19.59
CA VAL A 39 19.66 -1.69 -20.21
C VAL A 39 20.50 -1.74 -21.48
N GLN A 40 20.39 -0.73 -22.34
CA GLN A 40 21.17 -0.65 -23.58
C GLN A 40 22.68 -0.58 -23.30
N ASP A 41 23.09 0.25 -22.34
CA ASP A 41 24.49 0.44 -21.97
C ASP A 41 25.09 -0.83 -21.35
N LEU A 42 24.36 -1.50 -20.46
CA LEU A 42 24.85 -2.75 -19.85
C LEU A 42 24.92 -3.90 -20.85
N LYS A 43 23.96 -4.02 -21.78
CA LYS A 43 24.00 -5.03 -22.86
C LYS A 43 25.14 -4.76 -23.85
N SER A 44 25.32 -3.51 -24.28
CA SER A 44 26.30 -3.16 -25.32
C SER A 44 27.72 -2.98 -24.81
N LYS A 45 27.91 -2.29 -23.68
CA LYS A 45 29.23 -1.97 -23.11
C LYS A 45 29.74 -3.06 -22.16
N CYS A 46 28.85 -3.69 -21.41
CA CYS A 46 29.23 -4.70 -20.40
C CYS A 46 28.95 -6.16 -20.84
N LYS A 47 28.25 -6.37 -21.97
CA LYS A 47 27.85 -7.69 -22.48
C LYS A 47 27.09 -8.54 -21.44
N MET A 48 26.32 -7.88 -20.57
CA MET A 48 25.55 -8.54 -19.51
C MET A 48 24.16 -8.95 -20.02
N ASP A 49 23.73 -10.16 -19.67
CA ASP A 49 22.32 -10.55 -19.76
C ASP A 49 21.59 -10.12 -18.48
N ILE A 50 20.48 -9.41 -18.62
CA ILE A 50 19.83 -8.69 -17.53
C ILE A 50 18.34 -8.94 -17.54
N ASN A 51 17.80 -9.26 -16.37
CA ASN A 51 16.37 -9.19 -16.11
C ASN A 51 15.94 -7.72 -16.02
N GLU A 52 15.32 -7.21 -17.09
CA GLU A 52 14.90 -5.82 -17.20
C GLU A 52 13.90 -5.41 -16.11
N SER A 53 12.96 -6.30 -15.75
CA SER A 53 11.96 -6.05 -14.71
C SER A 53 12.60 -5.86 -13.34
N TYR A 54 13.56 -6.73 -12.98
CA TYR A 54 14.29 -6.61 -11.71
C TYR A 54 15.18 -5.36 -11.68
N LEU A 55 15.84 -5.03 -12.80
CA LEU A 55 16.62 -3.80 -12.91
C LEU A 55 15.73 -2.55 -12.73
N LYS A 56 14.54 -2.52 -13.35
CA LYS A 56 13.58 -1.43 -13.19
C LYS A 56 13.17 -1.28 -11.72
N LEU A 57 12.91 -2.41 -11.07
CA LEU A 57 12.50 -2.46 -9.68
C LEU A 57 13.60 -1.92 -8.74
N ILE A 58 14.87 -2.30 -8.95
CA ILE A 58 16.03 -1.78 -8.21
C ILE A 58 16.20 -0.28 -8.45
N LEU A 59 16.12 0.18 -9.70
CA LEU A 59 16.25 1.61 -10.01
C LEU A 59 15.18 2.44 -9.31
N GLY A 60 13.94 1.96 -9.30
CA GLY A 60 12.87 2.61 -8.55
C GLY A 60 13.07 2.55 -7.03
N ALA A 61 13.87 1.60 -6.53
CA ALA A 61 14.16 1.42 -5.10
C ALA A 61 15.41 2.16 -4.66
N ALA A 62 16.27 2.54 -5.60
CA ALA A 62 17.58 3.11 -5.34
C ALA A 62 17.56 4.50 -4.66
N LYS A 63 16.38 5.03 -4.28
CA LYS A 63 16.28 6.10 -3.27
C LYS A 63 16.79 5.66 -1.88
N PHE A 64 16.94 4.36 -1.63
CA PHE A 64 17.26 3.84 -0.30
C PHE A 64 18.75 3.57 -0.05
N ASP A 65 19.58 3.21 -1.06
CA ASP A 65 21.05 3.22 -0.99
C ASP A 65 21.70 2.91 -2.37
N ILE A 66 22.79 3.62 -2.72
CA ILE A 66 23.58 3.41 -3.95
C ILE A 66 24.49 2.18 -3.81
N GLU A 67 24.98 1.88 -2.61
CA GLU A 67 25.87 0.72 -2.36
C GLU A 67 25.12 -0.61 -2.54
N GLU A 68 23.83 -0.59 -2.28
CA GLU A 68 22.92 -1.73 -2.34
C GLU A 68 22.50 -2.10 -3.78
N ALA A 69 22.31 -1.10 -4.64
CA ALA A 69 22.16 -1.32 -6.08
C ALA A 69 23.42 -1.95 -6.70
N CYS A 70 24.60 -1.60 -6.18
CA CYS A 70 25.87 -2.21 -6.58
C CYS A 70 26.04 -3.65 -6.07
N LEU A 71 25.59 -3.97 -4.84
CA LEU A 71 25.54 -5.34 -4.33
C LEU A 71 24.62 -6.25 -5.17
N SER A 72 23.52 -5.70 -5.68
CA SER A 72 22.57 -6.40 -6.56
C SER A 72 23.19 -6.77 -7.93
N GLN A 73 24.30 -6.14 -8.33
CA GLN A 73 25.06 -6.58 -9.52
C GLN A 73 25.64 -7.98 -9.39
N GLN A 74 26.03 -8.40 -8.19
CA GLN A 74 26.52 -9.77 -7.98
C GLN A 74 25.41 -10.79 -8.24
N CYS A 75 24.15 -10.41 -8.03
CA CYS A 75 22.97 -11.25 -8.33
C CYS A 75 22.67 -11.30 -9.83
N LEU A 76 22.87 -10.19 -10.55
CA LEU A 76 22.79 -10.15 -12.02
C LEU A 76 23.92 -10.96 -12.68
N ARG A 77 25.11 -10.99 -12.07
CA ARG A 77 26.32 -11.64 -12.61
C ARG A 77 26.29 -13.16 -12.50
N LYS A 78 25.61 -13.71 -11.50
CA LYS A 78 25.61 -15.15 -11.22
C LYS A 78 24.48 -15.94 -11.89
N GLY A 79 23.62 -15.29 -12.70
CA GLY A 79 22.44 -15.94 -13.29
C GLY A 79 21.66 -16.68 -12.21
N CYS A 80 20.99 -15.94 -11.32
CA CYS A 80 20.55 -16.52 -10.06
C CYS A 80 19.73 -17.81 -10.26
N TYR A 81 20.31 -18.90 -9.74
CA TYR A 81 19.82 -20.26 -9.71
C TYR A 81 18.42 -20.32 -9.08
N THR A 82 17.39 -20.56 -9.89
CA THR A 82 16.15 -21.20 -9.41
C THR A 82 16.49 -22.67 -9.17
N GLY A 83 16.23 -23.16 -7.96
CA GLY A 83 16.77 -24.41 -7.45
C GLY A 83 16.75 -25.59 -8.42
N LYS A 84 17.94 -26.07 -8.79
CA LYS A 84 18.18 -27.48 -9.09
C LYS A 84 19.43 -27.93 -8.38
N LEU A 85 19.25 -28.88 -7.47
CA LEU A 85 20.29 -29.70 -6.87
C LEU A 85 20.81 -30.65 -7.96
N GLU A 86 21.75 -30.21 -8.79
CA GLU A 86 22.57 -31.12 -9.59
C GLU A 86 24.05 -30.74 -9.40
N HIS A 87 24.80 -31.69 -8.84
CA HIS A 87 26.25 -31.65 -8.70
C HIS A 87 26.94 -31.62 -10.08
N HIS A 88 28.18 -31.08 -10.10
CA HIS A 88 29.16 -30.93 -11.20
C HIS A 88 29.02 -29.62 -12.01
N GLU A 89 30.05 -28.80 -12.24
CA GLU A 89 31.50 -29.05 -12.31
C GLU A 89 32.32 -27.74 -12.18
N GLN A 90 33.62 -27.87 -11.95
CA GLN A 90 34.63 -26.83 -11.69
C GLN A 90 34.61 -25.62 -12.65
N GLU A 91 34.73 -24.41 -12.10
CA GLU A 91 35.21 -23.24 -12.86
C GLU A 91 36.54 -22.73 -12.28
N ASN A 92 37.57 -22.90 -13.11
CA ASN A 92 38.90 -22.34 -12.94
C ASN A 92 38.88 -20.80 -13.05
N SER A 93 39.53 -20.15 -12.09
CA SER A 93 39.68 -18.71 -12.00
C SER A 93 40.74 -18.20 -12.99
N GLN A 94 40.35 -17.39 -13.97
CA GLN A 94 41.24 -16.45 -14.68
C GLN A 94 40.75 -15.02 -14.41
N SER A 95 41.51 -14.27 -13.63
CA SER A 95 41.04 -13.11 -12.84
C SER A 95 41.48 -11.72 -13.34
N ASN A 96 41.86 -11.52 -14.61
CA ASN A 96 42.46 -10.23 -15.01
C ASN A 96 41.60 -9.33 -15.94
N GLY A 97 40.44 -9.79 -16.45
CA GLY A 97 39.51 -8.97 -17.26
C GLY A 97 38.11 -8.82 -16.64
N ILE A 98 37.90 -9.45 -15.49
CA ILE A 98 36.60 -9.60 -14.83
C ILE A 98 36.31 -8.37 -13.92
N ASP A 99 37.34 -7.71 -13.41
CA ASP A 99 37.16 -6.58 -12.48
C ASP A 99 36.76 -5.28 -13.20
N ASP A 100 37.26 -5.03 -14.41
CA ASP A 100 37.01 -3.80 -15.17
C ASP A 100 35.57 -3.72 -15.71
N VAL A 101 35.03 -4.83 -16.21
CA VAL A 101 33.62 -4.92 -16.66
C VAL A 101 32.65 -4.78 -15.48
N SER A 102 33.02 -5.30 -14.31
CA SER A 102 32.23 -5.14 -13.08
C SER A 102 32.22 -3.67 -12.64
N ALA A 103 33.38 -3.01 -12.67
CA ALA A 103 33.51 -1.60 -12.28
C ALA A 103 32.73 -0.66 -13.22
N LEU A 104 32.80 -0.90 -14.54
CA LEU A 104 32.04 -0.13 -15.53
C LEU A 104 30.53 -0.29 -15.33
N ALA A 105 30.06 -1.52 -15.10
CA ALA A 105 28.65 -1.76 -14.83
C ALA A 105 28.20 -1.05 -13.53
N SER A 106 29.01 -1.10 -12.46
CA SER A 106 28.69 -0.40 -11.20
C SER A 106 28.59 1.11 -11.40
N GLN A 107 29.50 1.66 -12.22
CA GLN A 107 29.49 3.07 -12.58
C GLN A 107 28.21 3.46 -13.32
N LEU A 108 27.82 2.68 -14.34
CA LEU A 108 26.60 2.94 -15.12
C LEU A 108 25.34 2.91 -14.24
N ILE A 109 25.25 1.96 -13.31
CA ILE A 109 24.13 1.89 -12.36
C ILE A 109 24.14 3.11 -11.45
N ARG A 110 25.29 3.50 -10.89
CA ARG A 110 25.40 4.67 -10.02
C ARG A 110 25.01 5.96 -10.75
N GLU A 111 25.41 6.12 -12.01
CA GLU A 111 25.02 7.26 -12.84
C GLU A 111 23.51 7.30 -13.06
N ALA A 112 22.89 6.16 -13.37
CA ALA A 112 21.43 6.05 -13.52
C ALA A 112 20.68 6.37 -12.21
N VAL A 113 21.17 5.89 -11.07
CA VAL A 113 20.57 6.18 -9.75
C VAL A 113 20.70 7.66 -9.40
N ASN A 114 21.83 8.30 -9.70
CA ASN A 114 22.01 9.73 -9.47
C ASN A 114 21.09 10.58 -10.38
N GLU A 115 20.86 10.15 -11.62
CA GLU A 115 19.92 10.80 -12.55
C GLU A 115 18.49 10.81 -11.98
N LEU A 116 18.09 9.72 -11.30
CA LEU A 116 16.75 9.57 -10.70
C LEU A 116 16.59 10.23 -9.32
N HIS A 117 17.68 10.47 -8.57
CA HIS A 117 17.62 11.16 -7.27
C HIS A 117 17.19 12.63 -7.37
N MET A 118 17.27 13.23 -8.55
CA MET A 118 16.96 14.64 -8.79
C MET A 118 15.48 14.92 -9.05
N GLU A 119 14.62 13.90 -9.08
CA GLU A 119 13.19 14.01 -9.37
C GLU A 119 12.30 13.53 -8.19
N ASP A 120 11.04 13.99 -8.20
CA ASP A 120 10.02 13.79 -7.16
C ASP A 120 9.78 12.30 -6.77
N ALA A 121 9.03 12.08 -5.69
CA ALA A 121 8.68 10.75 -5.16
C ALA A 121 8.17 9.80 -6.28
N ILE A 122 8.84 8.65 -6.46
CA ILE A 122 8.35 7.56 -7.31
C ILE A 122 7.20 6.90 -6.54
N CYS A 123 5.98 7.01 -7.07
CA CYS A 123 4.84 6.30 -6.52
C CYS A 123 4.90 4.82 -6.93
N ARG A 124 4.53 3.94 -6.01
CA ARG A 124 4.50 2.50 -6.24
C ARG A 124 3.09 1.98 -6.08
N GLU A 125 2.81 0.89 -6.78
CA GLU A 125 1.58 0.13 -6.57
C GLU A 125 1.55 -0.45 -5.15
N PRO A 126 0.35 -0.57 -4.56
CA PRO A 126 0.17 -1.22 -3.28
C PRO A 126 0.58 -2.70 -3.31
N ILE A 127 1.06 -3.20 -2.18
CA ILE A 127 1.48 -4.61 -2.03
C ILE A 127 0.42 -5.35 -1.23
N ILE A 128 -0.01 -6.52 -1.72
CA ILE A 128 -0.87 -7.43 -0.95
C ILE A 128 -0.09 -8.72 -0.67
N LEU A 129 0.24 -8.95 0.60
CA LEU A 129 0.94 -10.13 1.06
C LEU A 129 -0.06 -11.27 1.31
N VAL A 130 0.13 -12.38 0.62
CA VAL A 130 -0.52 -13.67 0.94
C VAL A 130 0.51 -14.52 1.68
N LEU A 131 0.41 -14.48 3.02
CA LEU A 131 1.42 -15.06 3.91
C LEU A 131 1.07 -16.48 4.31
N ASP A 132 2.10 -17.33 4.38
CA ASP A 132 1.97 -18.65 4.96
C ASP A 132 1.71 -18.58 6.48
N LEU A 133 1.08 -19.63 7.00
CA LEU A 133 0.68 -19.81 8.38
C LEU A 133 1.81 -19.56 9.38
N ASP A 134 3.04 -19.99 9.04
CA ASP A 134 4.20 -19.92 9.93
C ASP A 134 4.82 -18.52 10.00
N VAL A 135 4.59 -17.68 8.99
CA VAL A 135 5.23 -16.36 8.85
C VAL A 135 4.26 -15.19 8.96
N GLN A 136 2.95 -15.46 9.01
CA GLN A 136 1.93 -14.42 9.11
C GLN A 136 2.04 -13.56 10.37
N MET A 137 2.65 -14.05 11.46
CA MET A 137 2.79 -13.25 12.69
C MET A 137 4.03 -12.35 12.69
N LEU A 138 4.86 -12.39 11.65
CA LEU A 138 5.99 -11.47 11.50
C LEU A 138 5.50 -10.09 11.00
N PRO A 139 6.07 -8.97 11.48
CA PRO A 139 5.70 -7.63 11.02
C PRO A 139 6.44 -7.27 9.73
N TRP A 140 6.13 -7.98 8.64
CA TRP A 140 6.74 -7.79 7.32
C TRP A 140 6.73 -6.33 6.87
N GLU A 141 5.64 -5.63 7.13
CA GLU A 141 5.44 -4.21 6.78
C GLU A 141 6.36 -3.26 7.54
N SER A 142 7.09 -3.74 8.56
CA SER A 142 8.00 -2.93 9.37
C SER A 142 9.48 -3.21 9.07
N ILE A 143 9.78 -4.14 8.16
CA ILE A 143 11.15 -4.29 7.64
C ILE A 143 11.53 -3.02 6.85
N PRO A 144 12.81 -2.59 6.89
CA PRO A 144 13.28 -1.38 6.21
C PRO A 144 12.75 -1.19 4.77
N THR A 145 12.82 -2.19 3.89
CA THR A 145 12.31 -2.08 2.51
C THR A 145 10.81 -1.75 2.43
N LEU A 146 9.99 -2.30 3.34
CA LEU A 146 8.52 -2.16 3.30
C LEU A 146 7.96 -1.08 4.23
N ARG A 147 8.76 -0.54 5.16
CA ARG A 147 8.27 0.34 6.24
C ARG A 147 7.49 1.56 5.75
N GLN A 148 7.89 2.11 4.61
CA GLN A 148 7.26 3.28 3.99
C GLN A 148 6.36 2.93 2.81
N GLN A 149 6.16 1.65 2.54
CA GLN A 149 5.31 1.17 1.46
C GLN A 149 3.88 0.96 1.95
N GLU A 150 2.95 1.01 1.01
CA GLU A 150 1.57 0.61 1.24
C GLU A 150 1.46 -0.91 1.15
N VAL A 151 1.14 -1.56 2.28
CA VAL A 151 1.10 -3.02 2.37
C VAL A 151 -0.17 -3.48 3.06
N TYR A 152 -0.82 -4.48 2.46
CA TYR A 152 -1.97 -5.21 2.99
C TYR A 152 -1.64 -6.69 3.13
N ARG A 153 -2.49 -7.39 3.88
CA ARG A 153 -2.46 -8.84 4.06
C ARG A 153 -3.78 -9.43 3.62
N MET A 154 -3.72 -10.54 2.89
CA MET A 154 -4.90 -11.31 2.53
C MET A 154 -4.66 -12.81 2.72
N PRO A 155 -5.69 -13.57 3.12
CA PRO A 155 -5.53 -15.01 3.38
C PRO A 155 -5.36 -15.82 2.09
N SER A 156 -5.84 -15.30 0.95
CA SER A 156 -5.68 -15.94 -0.36
C SER A 156 -5.93 -14.97 -1.51
N VAL A 157 -5.46 -15.33 -2.71
CA VAL A 157 -5.80 -14.62 -3.95
C VAL A 157 -7.31 -14.65 -4.22
N GLY A 158 -7.98 -15.77 -3.93
CA GLY A 158 -9.44 -15.86 -4.07
C GLY A 158 -10.18 -14.87 -3.17
N SER A 159 -9.69 -14.62 -1.96
CA SER A 159 -10.24 -13.60 -1.07
C SER A 159 -10.07 -12.19 -1.64
N ILE A 160 -8.93 -11.91 -2.30
CA ILE A 160 -8.72 -10.63 -3.01
C ILE A 160 -9.78 -10.46 -4.09
N SER A 161 -9.93 -11.46 -4.96
CA SER A 161 -10.91 -11.44 -6.05
C SER A 161 -12.33 -11.21 -5.53
N ILE A 162 -12.74 -11.93 -4.47
CA ILE A 162 -14.09 -11.81 -3.90
C ILE A 162 -14.35 -10.39 -3.37
N ILE A 163 -13.39 -9.77 -2.68
CA ILE A 163 -13.56 -8.41 -2.15
C ILE A 163 -13.66 -7.40 -3.30
N LEU A 164 -12.80 -7.50 -4.31
CA LEU A 164 -12.83 -6.61 -5.48
C LEU A 164 -14.13 -6.76 -6.27
N GLU A 165 -14.57 -7.99 -6.54
CA GLU A 165 -15.84 -8.26 -7.23
C GLU A 165 -17.05 -7.75 -6.44
N ARG A 166 -17.08 -7.96 -5.12
CA ARG A 166 -18.15 -7.44 -4.26
C ARG A 166 -18.20 -5.92 -4.35
N SER A 167 -17.05 -5.27 -4.26
CA SER A 167 -16.94 -3.81 -4.38
C SER A 167 -17.45 -3.28 -5.71
N GLN A 168 -17.09 -3.95 -6.82
CA GLN A 168 -17.55 -3.57 -8.16
C GLN A 168 -19.07 -3.65 -8.27
N ARG A 169 -19.70 -4.72 -7.77
CA ARG A 169 -21.17 -4.86 -7.78
C ARG A 169 -21.87 -3.76 -7.00
N TYR A 170 -21.30 -3.34 -5.86
CA TYR A 170 -21.86 -2.22 -5.09
C TYR A 170 -21.69 -0.89 -5.82
N HIS A 171 -20.57 -0.68 -6.52
CA HIS A 171 -20.34 0.54 -7.29
C HIS A 171 -21.15 0.62 -8.58
N GLU A 172 -21.37 -0.48 -9.30
CA GLU A 172 -22.24 -0.51 -10.48
C GLU A 172 -23.69 -0.10 -10.16
N LEU A 173 -24.15 -0.34 -8.93
CA LEU A 173 -25.46 0.09 -8.45
C LEU A 173 -25.52 1.58 -8.08
N THR A 174 -24.38 2.23 -7.82
CA THR A 174 -24.33 3.61 -7.29
C THR A 174 -23.70 4.64 -8.24
N CYS A 175 -22.81 4.23 -9.16
CA CYS A 175 -21.99 5.16 -9.96
C CYS A 175 -21.64 4.61 -11.36
N THR A 176 -21.47 5.49 -12.36
CA THR A 176 -21.24 5.12 -13.78
C THR A 176 -19.78 4.83 -14.16
N ASN A 177 -18.81 5.04 -13.25
CA ASN A 177 -17.40 4.75 -13.48
C ASN A 177 -16.92 3.73 -12.44
N ALA A 178 -16.52 2.54 -12.90
CA ALA A 178 -15.98 1.50 -12.03
C ALA A 178 -14.59 1.93 -11.53
N ALA A 179 -14.49 2.38 -10.27
CA ALA A 179 -13.20 2.49 -9.60
C ALA A 179 -12.56 1.09 -9.51
N ALA A 180 -11.26 0.99 -9.80
CA ALA A 180 -10.52 -0.28 -9.74
C ALA A 180 -10.48 -0.89 -8.32
N PHE A 181 -10.63 -0.04 -7.31
CA PHE A 181 -10.57 -0.37 -5.89
C PHE A 181 -11.82 0.12 -5.14
N PRO A 182 -12.17 -0.51 -4.01
CA PRO A 182 -13.19 0.01 -3.09
C PRO A 182 -12.86 1.42 -2.65
N VAL A 183 -13.89 2.19 -2.28
CA VAL A 183 -13.77 3.57 -1.84
C VAL A 183 -14.60 3.77 -0.58
N ILE A 184 -14.08 4.57 0.36
CA ILE A 184 -14.79 4.97 1.58
C ILE A 184 -14.81 6.50 1.73
N ASP A 185 -15.84 7.02 2.40
CA ASP A 185 -15.82 8.35 2.99
C ASP A 185 -15.42 8.28 4.48
N PRO A 186 -14.22 8.77 4.88
CA PRO A 186 -13.79 8.76 6.28
C PRO A 186 -14.67 9.57 7.25
N LEU A 187 -15.57 10.44 6.75
CA LEU A 187 -16.56 11.13 7.58
C LEU A 187 -17.86 10.34 7.75
N ASP A 188 -18.12 9.33 6.92
CA ASP A 188 -19.23 8.40 7.09
C ASP A 188 -18.80 7.28 8.06
N ALA A 189 -18.56 7.68 9.31
CA ALA A 189 -17.94 6.84 10.32
C ALA A 189 -18.83 6.62 11.55
N PHE A 190 -18.81 5.39 12.07
CA PHE A 190 -19.35 5.04 13.38
C PHE A 190 -18.20 4.68 14.34
N TYR A 191 -18.17 5.25 15.55
CA TYR A 191 -17.17 4.91 16.57
C TYR A 191 -17.74 4.16 17.78
N LEU A 192 -16.97 3.20 18.28
CA LEU A 192 -17.12 2.56 19.58
C LEU A 192 -15.87 2.84 20.41
N LEU A 193 -15.99 3.73 21.38
CA LEU A 193 -14.88 4.26 22.18
C LEU A 193 -15.02 3.88 23.66
N ASN A 194 -14.01 3.25 24.22
CA ASN A 194 -13.97 2.85 25.64
C ASN A 194 -15.27 2.16 26.14
N PRO A 195 -15.78 1.13 25.47
CA PRO A 195 -17.03 0.47 25.88
C PRO A 195 -16.98 -0.16 27.28
N SER A 196 -15.80 -0.55 27.76
CA SER A 196 -15.56 -1.10 29.10
C SER A 196 -15.47 -0.02 30.21
N GLY A 197 -15.28 1.24 29.83
CA GLY A 197 -15.19 2.38 30.76
C GLY A 197 -13.83 2.56 31.44
N ASP A 198 -12.86 1.67 31.24
CA ASP A 198 -11.56 1.68 31.91
C ASP A 198 -10.43 2.40 31.13
N LEU A 199 -10.64 2.69 29.84
CA LEU A 199 -9.70 3.43 28.98
C LEU A 199 -9.95 4.94 29.02
N SER A 200 -9.92 5.52 30.22
CA SER A 200 -10.24 6.95 30.44
C SER A 200 -9.34 7.91 29.66
N SER A 201 -8.05 7.60 29.51
CA SER A 201 -7.10 8.43 28.73
C SER A 201 -7.45 8.43 27.24
N THR A 202 -7.71 7.25 26.67
CA THR A 202 -8.11 7.10 25.26
C THR A 202 -9.45 7.78 24.99
N GLN A 203 -10.41 7.64 25.90
CA GLN A 203 -11.68 8.34 25.78
C GLN A 203 -11.48 9.87 25.75
N ALA A 204 -10.68 10.42 26.67
CA ALA A 204 -10.40 11.85 26.71
C ALA A 204 -9.69 12.37 25.44
N GLU A 205 -8.82 11.55 24.84
CA GLU A 205 -8.08 11.87 23.62
C GLU A 205 -8.98 11.96 22.38
N PHE A 206 -9.97 11.08 22.26
CA PHE A 206 -10.77 10.91 21.04
C PHE A 206 -12.21 11.42 21.11
N GLU A 207 -12.86 11.43 22.27
CA GLU A 207 -14.31 11.68 22.35
C GLU A 207 -14.69 13.07 21.82
N ASN A 208 -13.99 14.12 22.26
CA ASN A 208 -14.23 15.47 21.75
C ASN A 208 -13.85 15.58 20.27
N TRP A 209 -12.76 14.93 19.85
CA TRP A 209 -12.32 14.97 18.46
C TRP A 209 -13.35 14.32 17.52
N PHE A 210 -13.91 13.15 17.88
CA PHE A 210 -14.98 12.50 17.12
C PHE A 210 -16.25 13.34 17.07
N ARG A 211 -16.60 14.00 18.19
CA ARG A 211 -17.74 14.93 18.24
C ARG A 211 -17.54 16.12 17.31
N ASP A 212 -16.35 16.70 17.28
CA ASP A 212 -16.03 17.84 16.41
C ASP A 212 -16.08 17.47 14.92
N GLN A 213 -15.83 16.20 14.57
CA GLN A 213 -16.01 15.68 13.21
C GLN A 213 -17.45 15.27 12.88
N ASN A 214 -18.38 15.35 13.85
CA ASN A 214 -19.76 14.87 13.76
C ASN A 214 -19.88 13.36 13.46
N PHE A 215 -18.99 12.53 14.00
CA PHE A 215 -19.13 11.08 13.87
C PHE A 215 -20.28 10.56 14.74
N GLU A 216 -21.02 9.59 14.22
CA GLU A 216 -21.96 8.82 15.01
C GLU A 216 -21.18 7.83 15.90
N GLY A 217 -21.65 7.54 17.11
CA GLY A 217 -20.97 6.55 17.94
C GLY A 217 -21.38 6.50 19.39
N LYS A 218 -20.68 5.65 20.15
CA LYS A 218 -20.88 5.43 21.58
C LYS A 218 -19.55 5.55 22.30
N ALA A 219 -19.51 6.32 23.38
CA ALA A 219 -18.34 6.48 24.25
C ALA A 219 -18.68 6.06 25.69
N GLY A 220 -17.84 5.25 26.33
CA GLY A 220 -17.99 4.90 27.75
C GLY A 220 -19.17 3.97 28.06
N THR A 221 -19.86 3.44 27.05
CA THR A 221 -21.04 2.59 27.20
C THR A 221 -20.99 1.41 26.25
N VAL A 222 -21.50 0.25 26.69
CA VAL A 222 -21.63 -0.95 25.87
C VAL A 222 -22.92 -0.85 25.01
N PRO A 223 -22.82 -0.84 23.67
CA PRO A 223 -23.98 -0.91 22.78
C PRO A 223 -24.53 -2.33 22.65
N THR A 224 -25.69 -2.48 22.02
CA THR A 224 -26.21 -3.81 21.67
C THR A 224 -25.51 -4.37 20.42
N ALA A 225 -25.52 -5.69 20.26
CA ALA A 225 -24.96 -6.34 19.08
C ALA A 225 -25.68 -5.89 17.79
N GLU A 226 -26.99 -5.64 17.85
CA GLU A 226 -27.78 -5.14 16.73
C GLU A 226 -27.42 -3.70 16.34
N GLU A 227 -27.16 -2.83 17.30
CA GLU A 227 -26.66 -1.47 17.03
C GLU A 227 -25.32 -1.55 16.28
N LEU A 228 -24.39 -2.40 16.72
CA LEU A 228 -23.09 -2.57 16.07
C LEU A 228 -23.19 -3.20 14.69
N ALA A 229 -24.01 -4.25 14.54
CA ALA A 229 -24.26 -4.88 13.25
C ALA A 229 -24.90 -3.92 12.23
N THR A 230 -25.78 -3.03 12.72
CA THR A 230 -26.38 -1.97 11.90
C THR A 230 -25.32 -0.97 11.47
N ALA A 231 -24.52 -0.47 12.42
CA ALA A 231 -23.45 0.48 12.16
C ALA A 231 -22.45 -0.03 11.11
N LEU A 232 -22.02 -1.28 11.22
CA LEU A 232 -21.11 -1.94 10.26
C LEU A 232 -21.71 -2.08 8.85
N LYS A 233 -23.04 -2.14 8.71
CA LYS A 233 -23.71 -2.23 7.41
C LYS A 233 -23.97 -0.86 6.80
N SER A 234 -24.29 0.14 7.63
CA SER A 234 -24.80 1.44 7.18
C SER A 234 -23.73 2.49 6.93
N HIS A 235 -22.53 2.34 7.52
CA HIS A 235 -21.42 3.27 7.40
C HIS A 235 -20.29 2.72 6.53
N ASP A 236 -19.47 3.60 5.97
CA ASP A 236 -18.27 3.24 5.22
C ASP A 236 -17.09 2.93 6.16
N LEU A 237 -17.04 3.53 7.35
CA LEU A 237 -15.97 3.37 8.32
C LEU A 237 -16.47 3.02 9.73
N TYR A 238 -15.88 2.00 10.36
CA TYR A 238 -16.11 1.63 11.74
C TYR A 238 -14.82 1.75 12.57
N LEU A 239 -14.89 2.53 13.64
CA LEU A 239 -13.75 2.88 14.49
C LEU A 239 -13.93 2.25 15.87
N TYR A 240 -13.08 1.30 16.22
CA TYR A 240 -13.08 0.66 17.54
C TYR A 240 -11.83 1.04 18.32
N PHE A 241 -12.04 1.61 19.51
CA PHE A 241 -10.98 1.97 20.47
C PHE A 241 -11.31 1.32 21.81
N GLY A 242 -10.70 0.18 22.08
CA GLY A 242 -11.09 -0.69 23.19
C GLY A 242 -10.18 -1.91 23.34
N HIS A 243 -10.57 -2.84 24.22
CA HIS A 243 -9.83 -4.07 24.46
C HIS A 243 -10.01 -5.14 23.38
N GLY A 244 -8.90 -5.70 22.91
CA GLY A 244 -8.95 -6.79 21.94
C GLY A 244 -9.49 -6.32 20.59
N SER A 245 -10.29 -7.16 19.97
CA SER A 245 -10.93 -6.88 18.67
C SER A 245 -12.41 -6.50 18.78
N GLY A 246 -12.94 -6.31 19.99
CA GLY A 246 -14.37 -6.07 20.22
C GLY A 246 -15.26 -7.33 20.13
N GLU A 247 -14.67 -8.53 20.13
CA GLU A 247 -15.41 -9.82 20.06
C GLU A 247 -16.42 -10.00 21.20
N GLN A 248 -16.15 -9.35 22.35
CA GLN A 248 -17.03 -9.34 23.51
C GLN A 248 -18.31 -8.50 23.31
N TYR A 249 -18.38 -7.69 22.26
CA TYR A 249 -19.54 -6.84 21.94
C TYR A 249 -20.26 -7.27 20.67
N LEU A 250 -19.51 -7.85 19.71
CA LEU A 250 -20.06 -8.44 18.50
C LEU A 250 -19.23 -9.68 18.15
N SER A 251 -19.87 -10.85 18.17
CA SER A 251 -19.18 -12.12 17.99
C SER A 251 -18.71 -12.34 16.55
N LYS A 252 -17.75 -13.26 16.37
CA LYS A 252 -17.27 -13.64 15.03
C LYS A 252 -18.40 -14.09 14.10
N ASP A 253 -19.34 -14.86 14.60
CA ASP A 253 -20.43 -15.43 13.80
C ASP A 253 -21.42 -14.33 13.37
N GLU A 254 -21.69 -13.36 14.24
CA GLU A 254 -22.52 -12.20 13.92
C GLU A 254 -21.86 -11.31 12.85
N ILE A 255 -20.54 -11.09 12.94
CA ILE A 255 -19.78 -10.36 11.91
C ILE A 255 -19.82 -11.12 10.58
N GLN A 256 -19.53 -12.43 10.59
CA GLN A 256 -19.50 -13.24 9.37
C GLN A 256 -20.88 -13.36 8.70
N GLY A 257 -21.96 -13.21 9.46
CA GLY A 257 -23.33 -13.18 8.96
C GLY A 257 -23.74 -11.87 8.28
N LEU A 258 -22.89 -10.84 8.28
CA LEU A 258 -23.19 -9.59 7.59
C LEU A 258 -22.98 -9.75 6.07
N GLU A 259 -23.90 -9.20 5.28
CA GLU A 259 -23.80 -9.17 3.81
C GLU A 259 -22.87 -8.06 3.30
N LYS A 260 -22.75 -6.97 4.07
CA LYS A 260 -21.89 -5.81 3.83
C LYS A 260 -21.23 -5.45 5.16
N CYS A 261 -19.97 -5.02 5.11
CA CYS A 261 -19.24 -4.57 6.27
C CYS A 261 -18.37 -3.35 5.94
N ALA A 262 -18.36 -2.36 6.83
CA ALA A 262 -17.55 -1.16 6.75
C ALA A 262 -16.04 -1.47 6.72
N ALA A 263 -15.24 -0.54 6.20
CA ALA A 263 -13.81 -0.49 6.52
C ALA A 263 -13.66 -0.37 8.04
N THR A 264 -12.73 -1.10 8.64
CA THR A 264 -12.69 -1.30 10.09
C THR A 264 -11.32 -0.92 10.64
N VAL A 265 -11.31 -0.18 11.75
CA VAL A 265 -10.10 0.18 12.49
C VAL A 265 -10.23 -0.35 13.91
N LEU A 266 -9.45 -1.37 14.27
CA LEU A 266 -9.49 -2.07 15.56
C LEU A 266 -8.29 -1.69 16.42
N MET A 267 -8.37 -0.54 17.10
CA MET A 267 -7.35 -0.05 18.04
C MET A 267 -7.49 -0.72 19.41
N GLY A 268 -7.07 -1.99 19.45
CA GLY A 268 -6.99 -2.77 20.68
C GLY A 268 -5.88 -3.82 20.62
N CYS A 269 -5.46 -4.32 21.78
CA CYS A 269 -4.38 -5.30 21.89
C CYS A 269 -4.68 -6.60 21.14
N SER A 270 -3.73 -7.07 20.31
CA SER A 270 -3.86 -8.33 19.57
C SER A 270 -5.12 -8.44 18.69
N SER A 271 -5.73 -7.31 18.30
CA SER A 271 -6.96 -7.27 17.50
C SER A 271 -6.82 -7.92 16.12
N GLY A 272 -5.59 -7.93 15.58
CA GLY A 272 -5.19 -8.48 14.30
C GLY A 272 -4.38 -9.78 14.38
N SER A 273 -4.28 -10.36 15.58
CA SER A 273 -3.55 -11.59 15.82
C SER A 273 -4.29 -12.80 15.24
N LEU A 274 -3.57 -13.66 14.52
CA LEU A 274 -4.11 -14.90 13.95
C LEU A 274 -3.58 -16.09 14.76
N ARG A 275 -4.50 -16.79 15.44
CA ARG A 275 -4.13 -17.91 16.31
C ARG A 275 -4.06 -19.21 15.51
N LEU A 276 -2.89 -19.83 15.53
CA LEU A 276 -2.68 -21.19 15.04
C LEU A 276 -3.17 -22.20 16.07
N ASN A 277 -4.05 -23.10 15.63
CA ASN A 277 -4.52 -24.21 16.44
C ASN A 277 -3.95 -25.50 15.85
N GLY A 278 -2.68 -25.79 16.10
CA GLY A 278 -2.01 -26.96 15.50
C GLY A 278 -1.98 -26.85 13.97
N CYS A 279 -2.55 -27.84 13.26
CA CYS A 279 -2.60 -27.88 11.80
C CYS A 279 -3.87 -27.25 11.19
N TYR A 280 -4.73 -26.62 12.00
CA TYR A 280 -5.93 -25.95 11.51
C TYR A 280 -5.64 -24.55 10.98
N VAL A 281 -6.47 -24.10 10.03
CA VAL A 281 -6.45 -22.73 9.50
C VAL A 281 -6.51 -21.71 10.65
N PRO A 282 -5.65 -20.67 10.63
CA PRO A 282 -5.61 -19.65 11.66
C PRO A 282 -6.96 -18.97 11.81
N ARG A 283 -7.26 -18.57 13.05
CA ARG A 283 -8.48 -17.82 13.37
C ARG A 283 -8.12 -16.48 13.97
N GLY A 284 -8.82 -15.45 13.53
CA GLY A 284 -8.75 -14.12 14.11
C GLY A 284 -9.94 -13.29 13.67
N VAL A 285 -10.34 -12.33 14.51
CA VAL A 285 -11.53 -11.51 14.26
C VAL A 285 -11.36 -10.63 13.02
N SER A 286 -10.14 -10.17 12.72
CA SER A 286 -9.88 -9.43 11.48
C SER A 286 -10.28 -10.20 10.22
N LEU A 287 -10.13 -11.54 10.20
CA LEU A 287 -10.59 -12.34 9.06
C LEU A 287 -12.11 -12.43 8.98
N SER A 288 -12.83 -12.33 10.11
CA SER A 288 -14.30 -12.26 10.12
C SER A 288 -14.80 -10.99 9.43
N PHE A 289 -14.16 -9.84 9.68
CA PHE A 289 -14.49 -8.58 9.00
C PHE A 289 -14.26 -8.68 7.49
N ILE A 290 -13.12 -9.25 7.05
CA ILE A 290 -12.87 -9.48 5.62
C ILE A 290 -13.91 -10.42 5.01
N GLN A 291 -14.25 -11.53 5.68
CA GLN A 291 -15.27 -12.46 5.21
C GLN A 291 -16.65 -11.80 5.05
N ALA A 292 -16.98 -10.86 5.95
CA ALA A 292 -18.18 -10.03 5.92
C ALA A 292 -18.18 -8.95 4.81
N GLY A 293 -17.09 -8.84 4.05
CA GLY A 293 -16.97 -7.89 2.94
C GLY A 293 -16.32 -6.56 3.31
N SER A 294 -15.66 -6.45 4.47
CA SER A 294 -14.87 -5.27 4.80
C SER A 294 -13.74 -5.10 3.79
N PRO A 295 -13.60 -3.92 3.15
CA PRO A 295 -12.55 -3.71 2.15
C PRO A 295 -11.16 -3.63 2.80
N VAL A 296 -11.09 -3.13 4.04
CA VAL A 296 -9.86 -3.02 4.83
C VAL A 296 -10.17 -3.16 6.32
N THR A 297 -9.32 -3.86 7.05
CA THR A 297 -9.32 -3.95 8.52
C THR A 297 -7.93 -3.64 9.05
N ILE A 298 -7.76 -2.51 9.73
CA ILE A 298 -6.51 -2.13 10.41
C ILE A 298 -6.55 -2.67 11.83
N ALA A 299 -5.52 -3.42 12.23
CA ALA A 299 -5.52 -4.11 13.52
C ALA A 299 -4.09 -4.36 14.03
N ASN A 300 -3.95 -4.69 15.31
CA ASN A 300 -2.66 -4.90 15.98
C ASN A 300 -2.32 -6.38 16.10
N LEU A 301 -1.12 -6.79 15.68
CA LEU A 301 -0.68 -8.18 15.74
C LEU A 301 -0.47 -8.70 17.18
N TRP A 302 -0.09 -7.83 18.10
CA TRP A 302 0.17 -8.17 19.51
C TRP A 302 -0.25 -7.02 20.45
N GLU A 303 0.09 -7.15 21.73
CA GLU A 303 -0.22 -6.17 22.78
C GLU A 303 0.48 -4.82 22.55
N VAL A 304 -0.26 -3.73 22.71
CA VAL A 304 0.22 -2.36 22.52
C VAL A 304 -0.15 -1.51 23.72
N THR A 305 0.55 -0.40 23.92
CA THR A 305 0.22 0.55 24.99
C THR A 305 -0.72 1.65 24.47
N ASP A 306 -1.76 1.97 25.24
CA ASP A 306 -2.81 2.96 24.92
C ASP A 306 -2.24 4.24 24.29
N LYS A 307 -1.29 4.91 24.96
CA LYS A 307 -0.76 6.21 24.49
C LYS A 307 -0.11 6.18 23.11
N ASP A 308 0.60 5.10 22.76
CA ASP A 308 1.26 5.01 21.46
C ASP A 308 0.28 4.61 20.37
N ILE A 309 -0.64 3.68 20.66
CA ILE A 309 -1.64 3.28 19.66
C ILE A 309 -2.66 4.40 19.40
N ASP A 310 -2.95 5.23 20.40
CA ASP A 310 -3.77 6.43 20.26
C ASP A 310 -3.08 7.45 19.33
N ARG A 311 -1.77 7.67 19.47
CA ARG A 311 -1.00 8.53 18.54
C ARG A 311 -1.05 7.99 17.12
N PHE A 312 -0.86 6.68 16.95
CA PHE A 312 -0.96 6.02 15.65
C PHE A 312 -2.35 6.20 15.04
N GLY A 313 -3.41 5.86 15.78
CA GLY A 313 -4.80 5.96 15.31
C GLY A 313 -5.15 7.40 14.92
N LYS A 314 -4.77 8.37 15.75
CA LYS A 314 -4.99 9.80 15.47
C LYS A 314 -4.19 10.28 14.26
N ALA A 315 -2.97 9.78 14.05
CA ALA A 315 -2.17 10.11 12.88
C ALA A 315 -2.80 9.58 11.58
N VAL A 316 -3.28 8.32 11.58
CA VAL A 316 -4.00 7.73 10.44
C VAL A 316 -5.26 8.53 10.12
N LEU A 317 -6.13 8.76 11.11
CA LEU A 317 -7.40 9.45 10.90
C LEU A 317 -7.22 10.89 10.41
N ASN A 318 -6.29 11.65 10.99
CA ASN A 318 -6.00 13.01 10.51
C ASN A 318 -5.50 13.01 9.06
N ALA A 319 -4.70 12.02 8.68
CA ALA A 319 -4.18 11.95 7.32
C ALA A 319 -5.27 11.60 6.31
N TRP A 320 -6.21 10.69 6.66
CA TRP A 320 -7.37 10.39 5.84
C TRP A 320 -8.30 11.60 5.66
N LEU A 321 -8.53 12.37 6.72
CA LEU A 321 -9.35 13.59 6.63
C LEU A 321 -8.70 14.67 5.75
N ARG A 322 -7.37 14.81 5.80
CA ARG A 322 -6.62 15.71 4.90
C ARG A 322 -6.74 15.26 3.45
N GLU A 323 -6.50 13.99 3.17
CA GLU A 323 -6.61 13.42 1.82
C GLU A 323 -8.02 13.64 1.22
N ARG A 324 -9.05 13.44 2.04
CA ARG A 324 -10.46 13.71 1.70
C ARG A 324 -10.73 15.20 1.40
N MET A 325 -10.02 16.12 2.05
CA MET A 325 -10.13 17.55 1.80
C MET A 325 -9.44 17.95 0.49
N ASP A 326 -8.27 17.37 0.22
CA ASP A 326 -7.34 17.75 -0.84
C ASP A 326 -7.68 17.17 -2.23
N LEU A 327 -8.95 16.88 -2.53
CA LEU A 327 -9.44 16.19 -3.75
C LEU A 327 -9.02 16.80 -5.11
N VAL A 328 -8.35 17.95 -5.13
CA VAL A 328 -8.10 18.74 -6.35
C VAL A 328 -6.64 18.71 -6.84
N ASP A 329 -5.64 18.33 -6.03
CA ASP A 329 -4.22 18.50 -6.40
C ASP A 329 -3.40 17.20 -6.38
N CYS A 330 -3.46 16.43 -7.47
CA CYS A 330 -2.44 15.39 -7.71
C CYS A 330 -1.25 16.02 -8.47
N SER A 331 -0.07 16.09 -7.85
CA SER A 331 1.13 16.68 -8.45
C SER A 331 1.55 15.99 -9.75
N GLN A 332 1.47 14.65 -9.82
CA GLN A 332 1.80 13.87 -11.01
C GLN A 332 0.80 14.11 -12.15
N CYS A 333 -0.50 14.18 -11.84
CA CYS A 333 -1.51 14.56 -12.84
C CYS A 333 -1.34 16.02 -13.29
N ASN A 334 -1.05 16.94 -12.36
CA ASN A 334 -0.82 18.35 -12.65
C ASN A 334 0.44 18.57 -13.51
N GLN A 335 1.46 17.73 -13.37
CA GLN A 335 2.66 17.78 -14.19
C GLN A 335 2.38 17.31 -15.62
N LEU A 336 1.62 16.22 -15.78
CA LEU A 336 1.14 15.79 -17.10
C LEU A 336 0.30 16.87 -17.76
N VAL A 337 -0.62 17.52 -17.04
CA VAL A 337 -1.44 18.63 -17.55
C VAL A 337 -0.57 19.82 -17.97
N LYS A 338 0.39 20.25 -17.13
CA LYS A 338 1.34 21.33 -17.46
C LYS A 338 2.18 21.02 -18.70
N GLU A 339 2.59 19.77 -18.88
CA GLU A 339 3.32 19.33 -20.07
C GLU A 339 2.44 19.29 -21.32
N PHE A 340 1.19 18.81 -21.21
CA PHE A 340 0.21 18.88 -22.30
C PHE A 340 -0.08 20.32 -22.71
N GLU A 341 -0.15 21.25 -21.77
CA GLU A 341 -0.29 22.68 -22.05
C GLU A 341 0.96 23.28 -22.69
N ALA A 342 2.16 22.86 -22.25
CA ALA A 342 3.42 23.27 -22.88
C ALA A 342 3.58 22.74 -24.31
N MET A 343 2.96 21.60 -24.64
CA MET A 343 2.94 21.01 -25.98
C MET A 343 1.88 21.60 -26.92
N LYS A 344 0.97 22.46 -26.44
CA LYS A 344 0.05 23.20 -27.33
C LYS A 344 0.84 24.25 -28.12
N ILE A 345 1.29 23.85 -29.30
CA ILE A 345 1.95 24.70 -30.30
C ILE A 345 1.11 25.97 -30.51
N LYS A 346 1.70 27.13 -30.21
CA LYS A 346 1.12 28.45 -30.53
C LYS A 346 0.75 28.48 -32.01
N GLY A 347 -0.56 28.50 -32.29
CA GLY A 347 -1.10 28.60 -33.64
C GLY A 347 -0.50 29.79 -34.39
N ARG A 348 0.27 29.49 -35.42
CA ARG A 348 0.84 30.46 -36.35
C ARG A 348 -0.30 31.07 -37.16
N LYS A 349 -0.51 32.38 -37.05
CA LYS A 349 -1.44 33.13 -37.93
C LYS A 349 -1.00 32.94 -39.40
N GLY A 350 -1.88 32.42 -40.24
CA GLY A 350 -1.67 32.28 -41.69
C GLY A 350 -2.98 32.03 -42.43
N ASN A 351 -3.19 32.78 -43.51
CA ASN A 351 -4.47 33.06 -44.19
C ASN A 351 -5.02 31.93 -45.09
N SER A 352 -6.36 31.80 -45.06
CA SER A 352 -7.34 31.55 -46.14
C SER A 352 -7.20 30.45 -47.23
N ARG A 353 -8.28 29.64 -47.31
CA ARG A 353 -8.99 29.02 -48.47
C ARG A 353 -8.36 27.82 -49.22
N LYS A 354 -8.97 26.62 -49.08
CA LYS A 354 -9.91 25.96 -50.04
C LYS A 354 -10.36 24.56 -49.53
N LYS A 355 -11.59 24.16 -49.87
CA LYS A 355 -12.27 22.88 -49.56
C LYS A 355 -11.76 21.73 -50.45
N SER A 356 -11.65 20.50 -49.92
CA SER A 356 -12.60 19.38 -50.15
C SER A 356 -12.08 18.00 -49.68
N ALA A 357 -12.96 17.30 -48.95
CA ALA A 357 -13.26 15.86 -48.91
C ALA A 357 -12.25 14.81 -48.34
N SER A 358 -12.70 14.24 -47.21
CA SER A 358 -12.78 12.80 -46.90
C SER A 358 -11.49 12.00 -46.62
N SER A 359 -11.22 11.73 -45.34
CA SER A 359 -11.23 10.36 -44.81
C SER A 359 -11.24 10.37 -43.28
N ASN A 360 -12.00 9.45 -42.71
CA ASN A 360 -12.32 9.32 -41.30
C ASN A 360 -11.12 8.87 -40.46
N LEU A 361 -10.76 9.65 -39.45
CA LEU A 361 -10.14 9.18 -38.21
C LEU A 361 -10.77 10.00 -37.08
N THR A 362 -11.86 9.47 -36.51
CA THR A 362 -12.46 9.96 -35.28
C THR A 362 -11.57 9.53 -34.11
N GLU A 363 -10.51 10.29 -33.85
CA GLU A 363 -9.95 10.38 -32.50
C GLU A 363 -10.80 11.40 -31.74
N THR A 364 -11.74 10.88 -30.96
CA THR A 364 -12.52 11.66 -30.00
C THR A 364 -11.57 12.23 -28.96
N ALA A 365 -11.19 13.48 -29.16
CA ALA A 365 -10.73 14.37 -28.11
C ALA A 365 -11.89 14.51 -27.10
N ASN A 366 -11.83 13.78 -26.00
CA ASN A 366 -12.67 14.02 -24.83
C ASN A 366 -12.18 15.32 -24.16
N SER A 367 -12.65 16.45 -24.69
CA SER A 367 -12.79 17.68 -23.93
C SER A 367 -13.98 17.50 -22.98
N GLY A 368 -13.73 16.84 -21.85
CA GLY A 368 -14.72 16.60 -20.81
C GLY A 368 -14.03 16.68 -19.46
N SER A 369 -14.37 17.71 -18.69
CA SER A 369 -14.04 17.83 -17.27
C SER A 369 -14.78 16.73 -16.50
N SER A 370 -14.15 15.56 -16.28
CA SER A 370 -14.60 14.51 -15.36
C SER A 370 -13.48 13.47 -15.21
N THR A 371 -12.83 13.29 -14.06
CA THR A 371 -13.33 12.46 -12.94
C THR A 371 -12.32 12.52 -11.77
N ASN A 372 -12.83 12.56 -10.54
CA ASN A 372 -12.09 12.81 -9.29
C ASN A 372 -11.26 11.63 -8.75
N ALA A 373 -10.84 10.68 -9.59
CA ALA A 373 -10.12 9.49 -9.15
C ALA A 373 -8.93 9.24 -10.08
N CYS A 374 -7.77 9.83 -9.77
CA CYS A 374 -6.53 9.40 -10.41
C CYS A 374 -5.90 8.25 -9.62
N GLU A 375 -5.32 7.28 -10.31
CA GLU A 375 -4.63 6.11 -9.72
C GLU A 375 -3.42 6.49 -8.84
N HIS A 376 -2.94 7.73 -8.95
CA HIS A 376 -1.84 8.26 -8.13
C HIS A 376 -2.28 8.71 -6.73
N ARG A 377 -3.57 8.67 -6.40
CA ARG A 377 -4.03 9.09 -5.08
C ARG A 377 -3.65 8.04 -4.03
N PRO A 378 -3.12 8.48 -2.87
CA PRO A 378 -2.94 7.60 -1.73
C PRO A 378 -4.26 6.95 -1.33
N THR A 379 -4.21 5.67 -1.05
CA THR A 379 -5.32 4.94 -0.45
C THR A 379 -5.20 5.00 1.08
N VAL A 380 -6.17 4.41 1.79
CA VAL A 380 -6.13 4.30 3.26
C VAL A 380 -4.81 3.71 3.79
N GLY A 381 -4.24 2.70 3.11
CA GLY A 381 -3.05 1.99 3.56
C GLY A 381 -1.77 2.80 3.43
N SER A 382 -1.69 3.76 2.49
CA SER A 382 -0.49 4.59 2.30
C SER A 382 -0.19 5.48 3.51
N PHE A 383 -1.19 5.71 4.37
CA PHE A 383 -1.05 6.50 5.59
C PHE A 383 -0.62 5.66 6.80
N VAL A 384 -0.83 4.34 6.76
CA VAL A 384 -0.51 3.44 7.85
C VAL A 384 0.99 3.35 8.08
N GLY A 385 1.79 3.16 7.02
CA GLY A 385 3.26 3.09 7.12
C GLY A 385 3.86 4.33 7.78
N ARG A 386 3.42 5.53 7.36
CA ARG A 386 3.85 6.82 7.94
C ARG A 386 3.37 7.00 9.37
N ALA A 387 2.15 6.58 9.69
CA ALA A 387 1.61 6.71 11.04
C ALA A 387 2.38 5.89 12.09
N ARG A 388 3.08 4.81 11.70
CA ARG A 388 3.96 4.03 12.60
C ARG A 388 5.04 4.90 13.25
N GLU A 389 5.49 5.95 12.56
CA GLU A 389 6.52 6.88 13.05
C GLU A 389 6.01 7.80 14.17
N SER A 390 4.69 7.88 14.37
CA SER A 390 4.10 8.62 15.50
C SER A 390 4.21 7.88 16.84
N CYS A 391 4.52 6.58 16.81
CA CYS A 391 4.73 5.78 18.01
C CYS A 391 6.09 6.09 18.64
N THR A 392 6.11 6.26 19.96
CA THR A 392 7.35 6.43 20.72
C THR A 392 8.20 5.17 20.69
N LEU A 393 7.55 4.00 20.71
CA LEU A 393 8.19 2.69 20.59
C LEU A 393 7.97 2.13 19.17
N PRO A 394 8.84 2.45 18.20
CA PRO A 394 8.58 2.16 16.78
C PRO A 394 8.49 0.66 16.46
N PHE A 395 9.19 -0.19 17.21
CA PHE A 395 9.18 -1.64 16.97
C PHE A 395 8.21 -2.40 17.88
N LEU A 396 7.98 -1.92 19.11
CA LEU A 396 7.09 -2.61 20.05
C LEU A 396 5.63 -2.25 19.79
N ASN A 397 5.35 -0.98 19.55
CA ASN A 397 4.00 -0.50 19.24
C ASN A 397 3.86 -0.21 17.75
N GLY A 398 4.79 0.56 17.16
CA GLY A 398 4.69 1.01 15.78
C GLY A 398 4.71 -0.11 14.74
N ALA A 399 5.27 -1.28 15.05
CA ALA A 399 5.31 -2.42 14.12
C ALA A 399 4.10 -3.37 14.27
N SER A 400 3.25 -3.17 15.28
CA SER A 400 2.07 -4.01 15.53
C SER A 400 0.92 -3.75 14.55
N PRO A 401 0.62 -2.50 14.13
CA PRO A 401 -0.44 -2.21 13.18
C PRO A 401 -0.19 -2.78 11.79
N VAL A 402 -1.16 -3.55 11.31
CA VAL A 402 -1.21 -4.15 9.96
C VAL A 402 -2.56 -3.89 9.31
N CYS A 403 -2.60 -3.92 7.98
CA CYS A 403 -3.82 -3.81 7.20
C CYS A 403 -4.18 -5.18 6.64
N TYR A 404 -5.33 -5.74 6.98
CA TYR A 404 -5.92 -6.83 6.22
C TYR A 404 -6.87 -6.25 5.18
N GLY A 405 -6.93 -6.81 3.97
CA GLY A 405 -7.85 -6.34 2.91
C GLY A 405 -7.16 -5.95 1.61
N VAL A 406 -7.80 -5.06 0.87
CA VAL A 406 -7.35 -4.57 -0.44
C VAL A 406 -7.14 -3.05 -0.40
N PRO A 407 -6.36 -2.49 -1.34
CA PRO A 407 -6.25 -1.04 -1.49
C PRO A 407 -7.62 -0.40 -1.55
N THR A 408 -7.85 0.63 -0.73
CA THR A 408 -9.17 1.26 -0.56
C THR A 408 -9.03 2.77 -0.66
N GLY A 409 -9.60 3.37 -1.70
CA GLY A 409 -9.56 4.80 -1.96
C GLY A 409 -10.34 5.63 -0.94
N ILE A 410 -10.05 6.92 -0.91
CA ILE A 410 -10.73 7.91 -0.06
C ILE A 410 -11.47 8.88 -0.98
N MET A 411 -12.80 8.95 -0.87
CA MET A 411 -13.62 9.92 -1.61
C MET A 411 -14.76 10.44 -0.75
N ARG A 412 -15.36 11.57 -1.14
CA ARG A 412 -16.55 12.07 -0.46
C ARG A 412 -17.78 11.33 -0.97
N LYS A 413 -18.69 10.97 -0.08
CA LYS A 413 -19.95 10.28 -0.43
C LYS A 413 -20.87 11.08 -1.36
N LYS A 414 -20.66 12.40 -1.47
CA LYS A 414 -21.36 13.29 -2.42
C LYS A 414 -20.77 13.24 -3.84
N ASP A 415 -19.56 12.72 -3.97
CA ASP A 415 -18.81 12.60 -5.22
C ASP A 415 -18.85 11.15 -5.77
N LEU A 416 -19.43 10.22 -4.99
CA LEU A 416 -19.90 8.89 -5.38
C LEU A 416 -21.33 8.98 -5.90
#